data_AF-A0A453RM50-F1
#
_entry.id   AF-A0A453RM50-F1
#
_cell.length_a   1.000
_cell.length_b   1.000
_cell.length_c   1.000
_cell.angle_alpha   90.00
_cell.angle_beta   90.00
_cell.angle_gamma   90.00
#
_symmetry.space_group_name_H-M   'P 1'
#
loop_
_entity.id
_entity.type
_entity.pdbx_description
1 polymer ?
#
loop_
_entity_poly.entity_id
_entity_poly.type
_entity_poly.pdbx_seq_one_letter_code
_entity_poly.pdbx_strand_id
1 'polypeptide(L)'
;MVHLAQTFRDGVLSKYDYVWPGVNVEKYGQPDPPAYNMSNIPAGFPLFLSYGGRDELADPGDVGRLLGDLRGHDPGRLTVQYLEQFAHADFVIGTCAKDYVYNHVVSFFNRFN
;
A
#
# COMPACT_ATOMS: atom_id res chain seq x y z
N MET A 1 3.60 -7.08 15.44
CA MET A 1 4.64 -6.03 15.54
C MET A 1 5.97 -6.44 14.92
N VAL A 2 6.51 -7.64 15.18
CA VAL A 2 7.84 -8.04 14.65
C VAL A 2 7.93 -7.99 13.12
N HIS A 3 6.91 -8.46 12.40
CA HIS A 3 6.91 -8.41 10.93
C HIS A 3 6.97 -6.98 10.38
N LEU A 4 6.16 -6.07 10.94
CA LEU A 4 6.18 -4.66 10.55
C LEU A 4 7.57 -4.04 10.79
N ALA A 5 8.20 -4.36 11.93
CA ALA A 5 9.55 -3.88 12.24
C ALA A 5 10.60 -4.42 11.24
N GLN A 6 10.46 -5.66 10.74
CA GLN A 6 11.31 -6.20 9.68
C GLN A 6 11.16 -5.37 8.40
N THR A 7 9.92 -5.08 7.98
CA THR A 7 9.66 -4.23 6.82
C THR A 7 10.29 -2.85 6.94
N PHE A 8 10.14 -2.19 8.10
CA PHE A 8 10.78 -0.88 8.34
C PHE A 8 12.31 -0.95 8.35
N ARG A 9 12.89 -1.97 8.99
CA ARG A 9 14.34 -2.14 9.09
C ARG A 9 14.97 -2.42 7.73
N ASP A 10 14.34 -3.30 6.96
CA ASP A 10 14.92 -3.85 5.73
C ASP A 10 14.51 -3.03 4.50
N GLY A 11 13.46 -2.20 4.60
CA GLY A 11 12.95 -1.37 3.51
C GLY A 11 12.32 -2.18 2.37
N VAL A 12 12.03 -3.46 2.59
CA VAL A 12 11.49 -4.38 1.60
C VAL A 12 10.19 -4.97 2.11
N LEU A 13 9.14 -4.92 1.27
CA LEU A 13 7.91 -5.65 1.55
C LEU A 13 8.10 -7.13 1.20
N SER A 14 8.38 -7.95 2.21
CA SER A 14 8.56 -9.39 2.09
C SER A 14 7.66 -10.15 3.06
N LYS A 15 7.59 -11.47 2.89
CA LYS A 15 6.98 -12.36 3.88
C LYS A 15 7.72 -12.26 5.22
N TYR A 16 7.07 -12.72 6.29
CA TYR A 16 7.68 -12.71 7.62
C TYR A 16 9.00 -13.47 7.64
N ASP A 17 10.06 -12.84 8.15
CA ASP A 17 11.31 -13.53 8.39
C ASP A 17 11.26 -14.26 9.73
N TYR A 18 11.37 -15.58 9.72
CA TYR A 18 11.45 -16.36 10.96
C TYR A 18 12.83 -16.26 11.62
N VAL A 19 13.78 -15.53 11.03
CA VAL A 19 15.19 -15.31 11.47
C VAL A 19 16.05 -16.59 11.38
N TRP A 20 15.41 -17.75 11.44
CA TRP A 20 16.03 -19.07 11.29
C TRP A 20 15.84 -19.58 9.85
N PRO A 21 16.92 -19.71 9.06
CA PRO A 21 16.82 -20.15 7.66
C PRO A 21 16.09 -21.48 7.47
N GLY A 22 16.25 -22.44 8.40
CA GLY A 22 15.56 -23.72 8.34
C GLY A 22 14.04 -23.59 8.42
N VAL A 23 13.53 -22.65 9.22
CA VAL A 23 12.09 -22.39 9.35
C VAL A 23 11.57 -21.68 8.10
N ASN A 24 12.35 -20.74 7.55
CA ASN A 24 12.01 -20.11 6.27
C ASN A 24 11.96 -21.14 5.12
N VAL A 25 12.89 -22.10 5.07
CA VAL A 25 12.86 -23.19 4.09
C VAL A 25 11.61 -24.06 4.26
N GLU A 26 11.24 -24.42 5.50
CA GLU A 26 10.02 -25.18 5.77
C GLU A 26 8.76 -24.44 5.28
N LYS A 27 8.71 -23.11 5.45
CA LYS A 27 7.54 -22.28 5.12
C LYS A 27 7.48 -21.83 3.67
N TYR A 28 8.63 -21.58 3.06
CA TYR A 28 8.76 -20.85 1.80
C TYR A 28 9.59 -21.60 0.74
N GLY A 29 10.27 -22.68 1.10
CA GLY A 29 11.15 -23.43 0.19
C GLY A 29 12.51 -22.75 -0.06
N GLN A 30 12.80 -21.63 0.60
CA GLN A 30 14.04 -20.87 0.48
C GLN A 30 14.43 -20.25 1.84
N PRO A 31 15.73 -20.00 2.09
CA PRO A 31 16.21 -19.53 3.39
C PRO A 31 15.83 -18.08 3.69
N ASP A 32 15.64 -17.25 2.65
CA ASP A 32 15.24 -15.86 2.79
C ASP A 32 13.75 -15.69 2.50
N PRO A 33 13.02 -14.82 3.22
CA PRO A 33 11.61 -14.57 2.94
C PRO A 33 11.44 -13.95 1.54
N PRO A 34 10.56 -14.49 0.68
CA PRO A 34 10.36 -13.94 -0.64
C PRO A 34 9.70 -12.54 -0.57
N ALA A 35 10.20 -11.62 -1.40
CA ALA A 35 9.61 -10.30 -1.59
C ALA A 35 8.26 -10.37 -2.32
N TYR A 36 7.34 -9.46 -2.00
CA TYR A 36 6.11 -9.30 -2.74
C TYR A 36 6.37 -8.50 -4.02
N ASN A 37 6.09 -9.10 -5.17
CA ASN A 37 6.20 -8.40 -6.45
C ASN A 37 4.92 -7.60 -6.73
N MET A 38 5.02 -6.27 -6.70
CA MET A 38 3.90 -5.36 -6.99
C MET A 38 3.35 -5.49 -8.41
N SER A 39 4.17 -5.93 -9.37
CA SER A 39 3.71 -6.21 -10.75
C SER A 39 2.74 -7.39 -10.83
N ASN A 40 2.57 -8.18 -9.76
CA ASN A 40 1.56 -9.22 -9.70
C ASN A 40 0.14 -8.65 -9.48
N ILE A 41 0.01 -7.36 -9.12
CA ILE A 41 -1.29 -6.68 -9.16
C ILE A 41 -1.63 -6.50 -10.65
N PRO A 42 -2.72 -7.10 -11.16
CA PRO A 42 -3.03 -7.03 -12.58
C PRO A 42 -3.19 -5.56 -13.00
N ALA A 43 -2.53 -5.16 -14.10
CA ALA A 43 -2.58 -3.78 -14.58
C ALA A 43 -4.02 -3.29 -14.83
N GLY A 44 -4.94 -4.21 -15.15
CA GLY A 44 -6.36 -3.91 -15.35
C GLY A 44 -7.21 -3.93 -14.07
N PHE A 45 -6.66 -4.14 -12.88
CA PHE A 45 -7.42 -4.15 -11.64
C PHE A 45 -7.75 -2.72 -11.19
N PRO A 46 -9.02 -2.33 -10.99
CA PRO A 46 -9.34 -0.98 -10.50
C PRO A 46 -8.75 -0.72 -9.11
N LEU A 47 -7.92 0.31 -9.00
CA LEU A 47 -7.29 0.77 -7.76
C LEU A 47 -7.67 2.22 -7.46
N PHE A 48 -8.04 2.46 -6.20
CA PHE A 48 -8.17 3.79 -5.62
C PHE A 48 -7.13 3.92 -4.51
N LEU A 49 -6.13 4.75 -4.71
CA LEU A 49 -5.05 5.01 -3.76
C LEU A 49 -5.16 6.43 -3.24
N SER A 50 -5.55 6.58 -1.97
CA SER A 50 -5.61 7.87 -1.29
C SER A 50 -4.56 7.93 -0.19
N TYR A 51 -3.80 9.03 -0.11
CA TYR A 51 -2.72 9.20 0.86
C TYR A 51 -2.58 10.66 1.32
N GLY A 52 -2.05 10.82 2.53
CA GLY A 52 -2.01 12.10 3.25
C GLY A 52 -0.62 12.71 3.29
N GLY A 53 -0.52 14.05 3.25
CA GLY A 53 0.76 14.75 3.34
C GLY A 53 1.35 14.80 4.75
N ARG A 54 0.51 14.58 5.77
CA ARG A 54 0.90 14.49 7.19
C ARG A 54 0.84 13.07 7.74
N ASP A 55 0.77 12.08 6.86
CA ASP A 55 0.76 10.67 7.27
C ASP A 55 2.19 10.24 7.65
N GLU A 56 2.37 9.78 8.88
CA GLU A 56 3.66 9.30 9.38
C GLU A 56 3.82 7.77 9.26
N LEU A 57 2.73 7.03 8.98
CA LEU A 57 2.76 5.58 8.83
C LEU A 57 2.78 5.16 7.36
N ALA A 58 2.04 5.86 6.50
CA ALA A 58 2.08 5.74 5.05
C ALA A 58 2.61 7.04 4.45
N ASP A 59 3.86 7.36 4.77
CA ASP A 59 4.43 8.66 4.41
C ASP A 59 4.51 8.86 2.88
N PRO A 60 4.46 10.12 2.40
CA PRO A 60 4.49 10.41 0.97
C PRO A 60 5.69 9.84 0.21
N GLY A 61 6.83 9.64 0.88
CA GLY A 61 8.02 9.03 0.30
C GLY A 61 7.82 7.56 -0.02
N ASP A 62 7.32 6.78 0.95
CA ASP A 62 7.02 5.36 0.76
C ASP A 62 5.85 5.14 -0.22
N VAL A 63 4.81 5.99 -0.18
CA VAL A 63 3.74 5.97 -1.20
C VAL A 63 4.29 6.30 -2.59
N GLY A 64 5.25 7.22 -2.68
CA GLY A 64 5.96 7.52 -3.93
C GLY A 64 6.69 6.31 -4.52
N ARG A 65 7.28 5.45 -3.68
CA ARG A 65 7.89 4.18 -4.11
C ARG A 65 6.83 3.21 -4.64
N LEU A 66 5.72 3.04 -3.91
CA LEU A 66 4.60 2.21 -4.35
C LEU A 66 4.04 2.68 -5.71
N LEU A 67 3.86 3.99 -5.90
CA LEU A 67 3.45 4.57 -7.18
C LEU A 67 4.49 4.31 -8.29
N GLY A 68 5.78 4.28 -7.94
CA GLY A 68 6.86 3.85 -8.82
C GLY A 68 6.70 2.41 -9.29
N ASP A 69 6.39 1.50 -8.37
CA ASP A 69 6.15 0.09 -8.66
C ASP A 69 4.87 -0.13 -9.50
N LEU A 70 3.87 0.73 -9.32
CA LEU A 70 2.60 0.73 -10.06
C LEU A 70 2.66 1.46 -11.40
N ARG A 71 3.84 1.91 -11.88
CA ARG A 71 3.97 2.61 -13.18
C ARG A 71 3.46 1.81 -14.39
N GLY A 72 3.44 0.48 -14.29
CA GLY A 72 2.90 -0.41 -15.32
C GLY A 72 1.38 -0.61 -15.27
N HIS A 73 0.69 -0.02 -14.29
CA HIS A 73 -0.75 -0.13 -14.12
C HIS A 73 -1.52 0.69 -15.16
N ASP A 74 -2.72 0.27 -15.53
CA ASP A 74 -3.56 1.01 -16.47
C ASP A 74 -3.93 2.39 -15.89
N PRO A 75 -3.57 3.51 -16.56
CA PRO A 75 -3.88 4.86 -16.09
C PRO A 75 -5.38 5.12 -15.92
N GLY A 76 -6.25 4.43 -16.68
CA GLY A 76 -7.70 4.52 -16.54
C GLY A 76 -8.23 3.76 -15.31
N ARG A 77 -7.40 2.92 -14.70
CA ARG A 77 -7.77 2.05 -13.57
C ARG A 77 -7.02 2.36 -12.29
N LEU A 78 -6.01 3.21 -12.31
CA LEU A 78 -5.38 3.76 -11.11
C LEU A 78 -5.89 5.18 -10.85
N THR A 79 -6.74 5.35 -9.83
CA THR A 79 -7.10 6.67 -9.31
C THR A 79 -6.21 6.98 -8.11
N VAL A 80 -5.48 8.10 -8.16
CA VAL A 80 -4.65 8.57 -7.05
C VAL A 80 -5.22 9.86 -6.49
N GLN A 81 -5.37 9.92 -5.16
CA GLN A 81 -5.81 11.09 -4.43
C GLN A 81 -4.76 11.47 -3.38
N TYR A 82 -4.33 12.72 -3.40
CA TYR A 82 -3.42 13.26 -2.39
C TYR A 82 -4.13 14.32 -1.55
N LEU A 83 -4.06 14.18 -0.23
CA LEU A 83 -4.67 15.09 0.73
C LEU A 83 -3.58 15.65 1.66
N GLU A 84 -3.01 16.81 1.31
CA GLU A 84 -1.83 17.37 1.98
C GLU A 84 -1.96 17.46 3.51
N GLN A 85 -3.15 17.77 4.03
CA GLN A 85 -3.37 17.99 5.47
C GLN A 85 -3.78 16.72 6.24
N PHE A 86 -4.01 15.59 5.55
CA PHE A 86 -4.44 14.35 6.20
C PHE A 86 -3.26 13.62 6.82
N ALA A 87 -3.45 13.17 8.06
CA ALA A 87 -2.65 12.17 8.75
C ALA A 87 -3.33 10.79 8.67
N HIS A 88 -2.64 9.75 9.15
CA HIS A 88 -3.05 8.35 8.95
C HIS A 88 -4.49 8.03 9.39
N ALA A 89 -4.88 8.52 10.57
CA ALA A 89 -6.20 8.23 11.13
C ALA A 89 -7.33 9.05 10.50
N ASP A 90 -7.01 10.16 9.82
CA ASP A 90 -8.01 11.07 9.26
C ASP A 90 -8.86 10.40 8.18
N PHE A 91 -8.32 9.40 7.48
CA PHE A 91 -9.04 8.62 6.48
C PHE A 91 -10.20 7.79 7.03
N VAL A 92 -10.23 7.54 8.35
CA VAL A 92 -11.24 6.71 9.00
C VAL A 92 -12.08 7.51 10.01
N ILE A 93 -11.42 8.29 10.86
CA ILE A 93 -12.07 8.99 11.98
C ILE A 93 -12.05 10.51 11.85
N GLY A 94 -11.46 11.06 10.77
CA GLY A 94 -11.47 12.49 10.50
C GLY A 94 -12.89 12.99 10.29
N THR A 95 -13.26 14.11 10.93
CA THR A 95 -14.60 14.69 10.80
C THR A 95 -14.95 15.09 9.37
N CYS A 96 -13.93 15.37 8.56
CA CYS A 96 -14.07 15.75 7.16
C CYS A 96 -13.85 14.57 6.18
N ALA A 97 -13.63 13.34 6.67
CA ALA A 97 -13.37 12.16 5.83
C ALA A 97 -14.52 11.87 4.85
N LYS A 98 -15.77 12.14 5.26
CA LYS A 98 -16.95 12.04 4.40
C LYS A 98 -16.77 12.85 3.11
N ASP A 99 -16.40 14.11 3.25
CA ASP A 99 -16.40 15.05 2.14
C ASP A 99 -15.16 14.87 1.26
N TYR A 100 -13.99 14.66 1.86
CA TYR A 100 -12.73 14.56 1.14
C TYR A 100 -12.38 13.14 0.65
N VAL A 101 -12.88 12.07 1.28
CA VAL A 101 -12.50 10.69 0.94
C VAL A 101 -13.73 9.88 0.48
N TYR A 102 -14.76 9.77 1.32
CA TYR A 102 -15.82 8.77 1.10
C TYR A 102 -16.66 9.06 -0.14
N ASN A 103 -16.96 10.32 -0.44
CA ASN A 103 -17.63 10.69 -1.68
C ASN A 103 -16.83 10.24 -2.92
N HIS A 104 -15.51 10.40 -2.90
CA HIS A 104 -14.62 9.97 -3.99
C HIS A 104 -14.56 8.44 -4.12
N VAL A 105 -14.57 7.71 -3.00
CA VAL A 105 -14.63 6.24 -2.98
C VAL A 105 -15.95 5.75 -3.61
N VAL A 106 -17.09 6.35 -3.26
CA VAL A 106 -18.39 6.01 -3.85
C VAL A 106 -18.40 6.30 -5.36
N SER A 107 -17.88 7.46 -5.78
CA SER A 107 -17.73 7.78 -7.21
C SER A 107 -16.83 6.79 -7.95
N PHE A 108 -15.75 6.32 -7.32
CA PHE A 108 -14.87 5.31 -7.88
C PHE A 108 -15.60 3.98 -8.10
N PHE A 109 -16.37 3.49 -7.11
CA PHE A 109 -17.15 2.25 -7.28
C PHE A 109 -18.19 2.38 -8.39
N ASN A 110 -18.88 3.52 -8.48
CA ASN A 110 -19.86 3.76 -9.54
C ASN A 110 -19.26 3.79 -10.96
N ARG A 111 -17.95 4.04 -11.10
CA ARG A 111 -17.24 4.00 -12.40
C ARG A 111 -16.99 2.58 -12.91
N PHE A 112 -16.92 1.59 -12.00
CA PHE A 112 -16.52 0.21 -12.30
C PHE A 112 -17.61 -0.84 -11.99
N ASN A 113 -18.79 -0.38 -11.58
CA ASN A 113 -20.02 -1.18 -11.52
C ASN A 113 -20.67 -1.34 -12.89
#